data_AF-A0A183KV89-F1
#
_entry.id   AF-A0A183KV89-F1
#
_cell.length_a   1.000
_cell.length_b   1.000
_cell.length_c   1.000
_cell.angle_alpha   90.00
_cell.angle_beta   90.00
_cell.angle_gamma   90.00
#
_symmetry.space_group_name_H-M   'P 1'
#
loop_
_entity.id
_entity.type
_entity.pdbx_description
1 polymer ?
#
loop_
_entity_poly.entity_id
_entity_poly.type
_entity_poly.pdbx_seq_one_letter_code
_entity_poly.pdbx_strand_id
1 'polypeptide(L)'
;MSDDNSVLEKFVSENDCNFDIDNVDFKTKEEILQECRKKFEDHTVSGLHTCLCCLRILTRDNILRKELTSEFFLSQLFKYAFEYNYNLEYSKTSLEALKSLSNIVFKEPCVIGPLKTMGFIKNVLESVDILIETEDNEKLLLCLKLLFLVTALDSASRQELMESNALRMLVRVVNMKRSNITDSNVSAEALKVVYNVLYSTRDEDITKELGDDIQNLVVMLRCILQDPVLDEFTNYALVR
;
A
#
# COMPACT_ATOMS: atom_id res chain seq x y z
N MET A 1 1.10 32.16 -17.08
CA MET A 1 0.71 31.10 -16.12
C MET A 1 0.42 29.80 -16.87
N SER A 2 1.37 29.27 -17.65
CA SER A 2 1.11 28.12 -18.53
C SER A 2 2.37 27.35 -18.94
N ASP A 3 3.18 26.87 -17.98
CA ASP A 3 4.26 25.93 -18.31
C ASP A 3 4.62 24.90 -17.21
N ASP A 4 4.23 25.10 -15.95
CA ASP A 4 4.66 24.18 -14.89
C ASP A 4 4.04 22.77 -14.99
N ASN A 5 2.80 22.66 -15.49
CA ASN A 5 2.20 21.33 -15.77
C ASN A 5 2.90 20.63 -16.95
N SER A 6 3.43 21.37 -17.93
CA SER A 6 4.01 20.79 -19.15
C SER A 6 5.30 20.02 -18.85
N VAL A 7 6.10 20.52 -17.90
CA VAL A 7 7.34 19.88 -17.44
C VAL A 7 7.07 18.58 -16.68
N LEU A 8 6.11 18.60 -15.74
CA LEU A 8 5.73 17.41 -14.96
C LEU A 8 5.13 16.32 -15.87
N GLU A 9 4.25 16.69 -16.79
CA GLU A 9 3.64 15.76 -17.75
C GLU A 9 4.70 15.11 -18.66
N LYS A 10 5.66 15.91 -19.15
CA LYS A 10 6.77 15.40 -19.94
C LYS A 10 7.60 14.40 -19.15
N PHE A 11 7.98 14.74 -17.92
CA PHE A 11 8.76 13.86 -17.06
C PHE A 11 8.07 12.51 -16.83
N VAL A 12 6.76 12.52 -16.54
CA VAL A 12 5.97 11.29 -16.40
C VAL A 12 5.99 10.50 -17.70
N SER A 13 5.69 11.13 -18.84
CA SER A 13 5.62 10.44 -20.14
C SER A 13 6.92 9.71 -20.52
N GLU A 14 8.07 10.26 -20.12
CA GLU A 14 9.39 9.70 -20.43
C GLU A 14 9.83 8.60 -19.44
N ASN A 15 9.28 8.58 -18.22
CA ASN A 15 9.84 7.78 -17.11
C ASN A 15 8.85 6.85 -16.40
N ASP A 16 7.56 6.89 -16.73
CA ASP A 16 6.52 6.14 -15.99
C ASP A 16 6.78 4.63 -15.95
N CYS A 17 7.26 4.08 -17.07
CA CYS A 17 7.56 2.66 -17.27
C CYS A 17 9.00 2.26 -16.87
N ASN A 18 9.86 3.21 -16.47
CA ASN A 18 11.25 2.91 -16.13
C ASN A 18 11.36 2.40 -14.69
N PHE A 19 12.01 1.26 -14.48
CA PHE A 19 12.18 0.68 -13.13
C PHE A 19 13.18 1.45 -12.27
N ASP A 20 14.20 2.02 -12.90
CA ASP A 20 15.15 2.98 -12.32
C ASP A 20 15.03 4.33 -13.02
N ILE A 21 15.64 5.36 -12.46
CA ILE A 21 15.74 6.68 -13.09
C ILE A 21 17.17 7.20 -13.08
N ASP A 22 18.15 6.29 -13.14
CA ASP A 22 19.58 6.64 -13.08
C ASP A 22 20.02 7.47 -14.30
N ASN A 23 19.30 7.33 -15.42
CA ASN A 23 19.53 8.10 -16.65
C ASN A 23 19.05 9.56 -16.57
N VAL A 24 18.23 9.92 -15.57
CA VAL A 24 17.82 11.31 -15.35
C VAL A 24 18.86 11.96 -14.44
N ASP A 25 19.38 13.12 -14.84
CA ASP A 25 20.36 13.82 -14.02
C ASP A 25 19.73 14.37 -12.73
N PHE A 26 20.57 14.54 -11.70
CA PHE A 26 20.12 14.95 -10.37
C PHE A 26 19.42 16.32 -10.38
N LYS A 27 19.85 17.25 -11.23
CA LYS A 27 19.29 18.59 -11.28
C LYS A 27 17.86 18.56 -11.79
N THR A 28 17.57 17.80 -12.85
CA THR A 28 16.19 17.60 -13.31
C THR A 28 15.33 16.94 -12.23
N LYS A 29 15.85 15.95 -11.50
CA LYS A 29 15.09 15.31 -10.41
C LYS A 29 14.74 16.30 -9.28
N GLU A 30 15.68 17.16 -8.89
CA GLU A 30 15.43 18.22 -7.90
C GLU A 30 14.42 19.25 -8.39
N GLU A 31 14.51 19.68 -9.66
CA GLU A 31 13.55 20.61 -10.26
C GLU A 31 12.12 20.04 -10.23
N ILE A 32 11.94 18.77 -10.64
CA ILE A 32 10.64 18.08 -10.58
C ILE A 32 10.13 18.01 -9.14
N LEU A 33 11.00 17.71 -8.17
CA LEU A 33 10.62 17.61 -6.76
C LEU A 33 10.19 18.96 -6.18
N GLN A 34 10.88 20.05 -6.54
CA GLN A 34 10.52 21.42 -6.16
C GLN A 34 9.18 21.85 -6.76
N GLU A 35 8.92 21.52 -8.02
CA GLU A 35 7.61 21.80 -8.64
C GLU A 35 6.49 21.00 -7.97
N CYS A 36 6.72 19.73 -7.61
CA CYS A 36 5.76 18.95 -6.83
C CYS A 36 5.49 19.59 -5.46
N ARG A 37 6.53 20.10 -4.77
CA ARG A 37 6.39 20.79 -3.49
C ARG A 37 5.49 22.03 -3.61
N LYS A 38 5.76 22.91 -4.57
CA LYS A 38 4.94 24.11 -4.83
C LYS A 38 3.48 23.74 -5.08
N LYS A 39 3.23 22.71 -5.88
CA LYS A 39 1.88 22.22 -6.19
C LYS A 39 1.11 21.77 -4.95
N PHE A 40 1.76 21.09 -4.01
CA PHE A 40 1.13 20.74 -2.74
C PHE A 40 0.86 21.96 -1.86
N GLU A 41 1.78 22.91 -1.83
CA GLU A 41 1.63 24.16 -1.06
C GLU A 41 0.48 25.03 -1.60
N ASP A 42 0.27 25.06 -2.91
CA ASP A 42 -0.79 25.84 -3.56
C ASP A 42 -2.21 25.26 -3.36
N HIS A 43 -2.32 24.02 -2.85
CA HIS A 43 -3.59 23.32 -2.57
C HIS A 43 -4.55 23.21 -3.77
N THR A 44 -4.02 23.35 -5.00
CA THR A 44 -4.82 23.24 -6.22
C THR A 44 -5.00 21.77 -6.61
N VAL A 45 -6.23 21.38 -6.98
CA VAL A 45 -6.53 20.01 -7.44
C VAL A 45 -5.94 19.77 -8.84
N SER A 46 -5.77 20.84 -9.63
CA SER A 46 -5.24 20.75 -11.00
C SER A 46 -3.78 20.31 -11.05
N GLY A 47 -3.53 19.19 -11.72
CA GLY A 47 -2.19 18.60 -11.87
C GLY A 47 -1.73 17.75 -10.68
N LEU A 48 -2.59 17.54 -9.67
CA LEU A 48 -2.26 16.73 -8.49
C LEU A 48 -1.91 15.28 -8.86
N HIS A 49 -2.68 14.66 -9.75
CA HIS A 49 -2.40 13.30 -10.23
C HIS A 49 -1.00 13.23 -10.85
N THR A 50 -0.65 14.15 -11.75
CA THR A 50 0.67 14.23 -12.37
C THR A 50 1.78 14.41 -11.33
N CYS A 51 1.56 15.24 -10.30
CA CYS A 51 2.52 15.40 -9.20
C CYS A 51 2.76 14.09 -8.45
N LEU A 52 1.72 13.32 -8.16
CA LEU A 52 1.86 12.02 -7.50
C LEU A 52 2.53 10.97 -8.41
N CYS A 53 2.26 11.00 -9.72
CA CYS A 53 3.01 10.17 -10.67
C CYS A 53 4.51 10.52 -10.64
N CYS A 54 4.85 11.82 -10.67
CA CYS A 54 6.24 12.28 -10.55
C CYS A 54 6.88 11.77 -9.26
N LEU A 55 6.20 11.92 -8.11
CA LEU A 55 6.72 11.40 -6.84
C LEU A 55 6.93 9.90 -6.87
N ARG A 56 5.95 9.12 -7.36
CA ARG A 56 6.10 7.67 -7.51
C ARG A 56 7.35 7.32 -8.32
N ILE A 57 7.58 7.99 -9.43
CA ILE A 57 8.79 7.80 -10.25
C ILE A 57 10.04 8.17 -9.44
N LEU A 58 10.05 9.32 -8.76
CA LEU A 58 11.19 9.76 -7.94
C LEU A 58 11.47 8.83 -6.75
N THR A 59 10.48 8.14 -6.17
CA THR A 59 10.72 7.11 -5.13
C THR A 59 11.56 5.92 -5.62
N ARG A 60 11.75 5.79 -6.94
CA ARG A 60 12.66 4.78 -7.52
C ARG A 60 14.13 5.18 -7.38
N ASP A 61 14.43 6.46 -7.16
CA ASP A 61 15.79 6.98 -7.00
C ASP A 61 16.37 6.70 -5.61
N ASN A 62 17.69 6.48 -5.56
CA ASN A 62 18.40 6.20 -4.31
C ASN A 62 19.00 7.44 -3.64
N ILE A 63 19.12 8.56 -4.36
CA ILE A 63 19.76 9.81 -3.90
C ILE A 63 18.71 10.69 -3.20
N LEU A 64 17.53 10.86 -3.79
CA LEU A 64 16.45 11.72 -3.28
C LEU A 64 15.71 11.14 -2.07
N ARG A 65 16.04 9.93 -1.61
CA ARG A 65 15.32 9.22 -0.55
C ARG A 65 15.10 10.06 0.69
N LYS A 66 16.14 10.71 1.20
CA LYS A 66 16.05 11.54 2.42
C LYS A 66 15.02 12.66 2.30
N GLU A 67 14.94 13.30 1.13
CA GLU A 67 13.99 14.39 0.89
C GLU A 67 12.57 13.84 0.72
N LEU A 68 12.41 12.75 -0.03
CA LEU A 68 11.11 12.07 -0.25
C LEU A 68 10.52 11.49 1.04
N THR A 69 11.37 11.13 2.02
CA THR A 69 10.96 10.69 3.36
C THR A 69 10.85 11.83 4.38
N SER A 70 10.93 13.09 3.95
CA SER A 70 10.68 14.22 4.84
C SER A 70 9.23 14.22 5.33
N GLU A 71 9.00 14.78 6.52
CA GLU A 71 7.66 14.91 7.11
C GLU A 71 6.66 15.57 6.15
N PHE A 72 7.13 16.58 5.40
CA PHE A 72 6.31 17.24 4.39
C PHE A 72 5.80 16.26 3.33
N PHE A 73 6.68 15.56 2.60
CA PHE A 73 6.24 14.67 1.53
C PHE A 73 5.48 13.45 2.06
N LEU A 74 5.91 12.90 3.20
CA LEU A 74 5.20 11.79 3.85
C LEU A 74 3.78 12.18 4.23
N SER A 75 3.57 13.36 4.83
CA SER A 75 2.22 13.82 5.20
C SER A 75 1.32 14.06 3.98
N GLN A 76 1.86 14.59 2.88
CA GLN A 76 1.09 14.75 1.64
C GLN A 76 0.71 13.38 1.04
N LEU A 77 1.67 12.47 0.90
CA LEU A 77 1.41 11.12 0.39
C LEU A 77 0.40 10.38 1.27
N PHE A 78 0.54 10.48 2.59
CA PHE A 78 -0.39 9.89 3.54
C PHE A 78 -1.80 10.42 3.37
N LYS A 79 -1.94 11.75 3.32
CA LYS A 79 -3.22 12.42 3.10
C LYS A 79 -3.88 11.89 1.84
N TYR A 80 -3.21 11.97 0.69
CA TYR A 80 -3.84 11.60 -0.59
C TYR A 80 -4.04 10.09 -0.77
N ALA A 81 -3.28 9.24 -0.08
CA ALA A 81 -3.48 7.79 -0.11
C ALA A 81 -4.80 7.38 0.56
N PHE A 82 -5.16 8.04 1.68
CA PHE A 82 -6.30 7.66 2.52
C PHE A 82 -7.46 8.66 2.50
N GLU A 83 -7.32 9.79 1.81
CA GLU A 83 -8.43 10.71 1.56
C GLU A 83 -9.46 10.04 0.64
N TYR A 84 -10.54 9.55 1.26
CA TYR A 84 -11.58 8.80 0.55
C TYR A 84 -12.56 9.77 -0.11
N ASN A 85 -12.54 9.82 -1.43
CA ASN A 85 -13.50 10.58 -2.21
C ASN A 85 -14.07 9.67 -3.29
N TYR A 86 -15.40 9.55 -3.37
CA TYR A 86 -16.10 8.67 -4.35
C TYR A 86 -15.93 9.11 -5.81
N ASN A 87 -15.20 10.19 -6.07
CA ASN A 87 -14.91 10.66 -7.41
C ASN A 87 -13.77 9.82 -8.06
N LEU A 88 -14.03 9.32 -9.27
CA LEU A 88 -13.08 8.54 -10.10
C LEU A 88 -11.70 9.20 -10.26
N GLU A 89 -11.64 10.53 -10.33
CA GLU A 89 -10.37 11.27 -10.46
C GLU A 89 -9.52 11.21 -9.18
N TYR A 90 -10.18 11.18 -8.02
CA TYR A 90 -9.52 11.00 -6.72
C TYR A 90 -9.08 9.55 -6.51
N SER A 91 -9.77 8.56 -7.07
CA SER A 91 -9.34 7.16 -7.02
C SER A 91 -7.94 6.98 -7.65
N LYS A 92 -7.73 7.47 -8.88
CA LYS A 92 -6.41 7.42 -9.56
C LYS A 92 -5.32 8.17 -8.80
N THR A 93 -5.66 9.32 -8.24
CA THR A 93 -4.75 10.12 -7.42
C THR A 93 -4.30 9.34 -6.18
N SER A 94 -5.25 8.74 -5.45
CA SER A 94 -4.96 7.94 -4.25
C SER A 94 -4.10 6.71 -4.54
N LEU A 95 -4.29 6.10 -5.72
CA LEU A 95 -3.53 4.95 -6.17
C LEU A 95 -2.04 5.28 -6.33
N GLU A 96 -1.71 6.42 -6.93
CA GLU A 96 -0.33 6.87 -7.09
C GLU A 96 0.34 7.22 -5.76
N ALA A 97 -0.42 7.77 -4.81
CA ALA A 97 0.04 7.98 -3.44
C ALA A 97 0.35 6.65 -2.73
N LEU A 98 -0.55 5.65 -2.83
CA LEU A 98 -0.34 4.31 -2.27
C LEU A 98 0.87 3.60 -2.88
N LYS A 99 1.07 3.70 -4.20
CA LYS A 99 2.26 3.18 -4.88
C LYS A 99 3.54 3.86 -4.37
N SER A 100 3.51 5.18 -4.21
CA SER A 100 4.63 5.95 -3.67
C SER A 100 4.98 5.55 -2.24
N LEU A 101 3.97 5.42 -1.37
CA LEU A 101 4.16 4.93 0.01
C LEU A 101 4.73 3.51 0.02
N SER A 102 4.26 2.63 -0.86
CA SER A 102 4.77 1.25 -0.95
C SER A 102 6.26 1.21 -1.28
N ASN A 103 6.69 2.02 -2.27
CA ASN A 103 8.10 2.14 -2.63
C ASN A 103 8.94 2.70 -1.47
N ILE A 104 8.44 3.72 -0.78
CA ILE A 104 9.13 4.35 0.35
C ILE A 104 9.28 3.36 1.51
N VAL A 105 8.21 2.72 1.95
CA VAL A 105 8.23 1.77 3.08
C VAL A 105 9.16 0.59 2.78
N PHE A 106 9.15 0.09 1.54
CA PHE A 106 10.02 -1.01 1.13
C PHE A 106 11.52 -0.63 1.19
N LYS A 107 11.87 0.59 0.78
CA LYS A 107 13.27 1.04 0.71
C LYS A 107 13.80 1.64 2.00
N GLU A 108 12.94 2.31 2.76
CA GLU A 108 13.29 3.06 3.97
C GLU A 108 12.40 2.64 5.15
N PRO A 109 12.58 1.44 5.73
CA PRO A 109 11.73 0.95 6.81
C PRO A 109 11.68 1.86 8.05
N CYS A 110 12.66 2.75 8.22
CA CYS A 110 12.68 3.74 9.30
C CYS A 110 11.47 4.70 9.27
N VAL A 111 10.80 4.86 8.11
CA VAL A 111 9.59 5.69 7.97
C VAL A 111 8.34 5.06 8.60
N ILE A 112 8.37 3.76 8.94
CA ILE A 112 7.22 3.08 9.55
C ILE A 112 6.83 3.76 10.87
N GLY A 113 7.80 4.11 11.72
CA GLY A 113 7.54 4.82 12.99
C GLY A 113 6.76 6.13 12.78
N PRO A 114 7.27 7.09 11.98
CA PRO A 114 6.53 8.29 11.60
C PRO A 114 5.14 8.01 11.03
N LEU A 115 5.00 7.08 10.08
CA LEU A 115 3.69 6.73 9.49
C LEU A 115 2.70 6.22 10.54
N LYS A 116 3.15 5.41 11.51
CA LYS A 116 2.30 4.96 12.61
C LYS A 116 1.79 6.11 13.46
N THR A 117 2.61 7.14 13.72
CA THR A 117 2.15 8.34 14.43
C THR A 117 1.06 9.12 13.68
N MET A 118 0.99 8.98 12.36
CA MET A 118 -0.09 9.53 11.52
C MET A 118 -1.35 8.64 11.49
N GLY A 119 -1.34 7.48 12.17
CA GLY A 119 -2.45 6.53 12.19
C GLY A 119 -2.48 5.59 10.97
N PHE A 120 -1.33 5.24 10.41
CA PHE A 120 -1.22 4.43 9.19
C PHE A 120 -2.00 3.11 9.25
N ILE A 121 -1.79 2.28 10.27
CA ILE A 121 -2.45 0.97 10.35
C ILE A 121 -3.97 1.13 10.38
N LYS A 122 -4.47 2.04 11.22
CA LYS A 122 -5.90 2.36 11.30
C LYS A 122 -6.48 2.75 9.93
N ASN A 123 -5.86 3.71 9.24
CA ASN A 123 -6.35 4.19 7.93
C ASN A 123 -6.31 3.10 6.84
N VAL A 124 -5.29 2.23 6.86
CA VAL A 124 -5.21 1.11 5.94
C VAL A 124 -6.31 0.09 6.21
N LEU A 125 -6.57 -0.26 7.48
CA LEU A 125 -7.67 -1.17 7.84
C LEU A 125 -9.04 -0.61 7.46
N GLU A 126 -9.30 0.67 7.74
CA GLU A 126 -10.53 1.34 7.32
C GLU A 126 -10.68 1.32 5.79
N SER A 127 -9.59 1.54 5.06
CA SER A 127 -9.60 1.44 3.59
C SER A 127 -9.89 0.02 3.11
N VAL A 128 -9.30 -1.01 3.73
CA VAL A 128 -9.56 -2.42 3.38
C VAL A 128 -11.02 -2.78 3.63
N ASP A 129 -11.60 -2.35 4.75
CA ASP A 129 -13.00 -2.65 5.08
C ASP A 129 -13.99 -2.01 4.11
N ILE A 130 -13.67 -0.83 3.58
CA ILE A 130 -14.47 -0.21 2.52
C ILE A 130 -14.24 -0.94 1.19
N LEU A 131 -12.98 -1.15 0.80
CA LEU A 131 -12.61 -1.66 -0.53
C LEU A 131 -12.99 -3.13 -0.74
N ILE A 132 -13.10 -3.94 0.32
CA ILE A 132 -13.50 -5.36 0.22
C ILE A 132 -14.88 -5.53 -0.44
N GLU A 133 -15.79 -4.56 -0.24
CA GLU A 133 -17.15 -4.55 -0.80
C GLU A 133 -17.21 -3.92 -2.20
N THR A 134 -16.08 -3.41 -2.70
CA THR A 134 -15.98 -2.78 -4.02
C THR A 134 -15.29 -3.70 -5.05
N GLU A 135 -15.35 -3.29 -6.32
CA GLU A 135 -14.60 -3.90 -7.42
C GLU A 135 -13.18 -3.31 -7.59
N ASP A 136 -12.74 -2.39 -6.72
CA ASP A 136 -11.41 -1.76 -6.79
C ASP A 136 -10.32 -2.67 -6.18
N ASN A 137 -10.09 -3.80 -6.84
CA ASN A 137 -9.12 -4.80 -6.42
C ASN A 137 -7.67 -4.30 -6.51
N GLU A 138 -7.37 -3.33 -7.37
CA GLU A 138 -6.03 -2.75 -7.48
C GLU A 138 -5.66 -1.97 -6.22
N LYS A 139 -6.55 -1.09 -5.76
CA LYS A 139 -6.34 -0.32 -4.53
C LYS A 139 -6.33 -1.23 -3.30
N LEU A 140 -7.25 -2.20 -3.24
CA LEU A 140 -7.28 -3.20 -2.17
C LEU A 140 -5.96 -3.98 -2.08
N LEU A 141 -5.42 -4.43 -3.23
CA LEU A 141 -4.14 -5.13 -3.28
C LEU A 141 -2.99 -4.25 -2.76
N LEU A 142 -2.95 -2.97 -3.10
CA LEU A 142 -1.93 -2.05 -2.59
C LEU A 142 -2.02 -1.86 -1.07
N CYS A 143 -3.23 -1.73 -0.53
CA CYS A 143 -3.44 -1.67 0.92
C CYS A 143 -2.92 -2.95 1.62
N LEU A 144 -3.22 -4.13 1.06
CA LEU A 144 -2.74 -5.40 1.61
C LEU A 144 -1.22 -5.54 1.51
N LYS A 145 -0.61 -5.13 0.39
CA LYS A 145 0.86 -5.10 0.23
C LYS A 145 1.52 -4.17 1.25
N LEU A 146 0.92 -3.03 1.53
CA LEU A 146 1.40 -2.12 2.58
C LEU A 146 1.32 -2.77 3.96
N LEU A 147 0.21 -3.43 4.30
CA LEU A 147 0.09 -4.21 5.55
C LEU A 147 1.16 -5.32 5.61
N PHE A 148 1.38 -6.02 4.49
CA PHE A 148 2.40 -7.07 4.41
C PHE A 148 3.80 -6.51 4.68
N LEU A 149 4.16 -5.38 4.04
CA LEU A 149 5.45 -4.74 4.23
C LEU A 149 5.66 -4.29 5.68
N VAL A 150 4.70 -3.56 6.27
CA VAL A 150 4.88 -3.07 7.65
C VAL A 150 4.89 -4.21 8.67
N THR A 151 4.12 -5.28 8.44
CA THR A 151 4.14 -6.46 9.32
C THR A 151 5.39 -7.30 9.16
N ALA A 152 5.99 -7.34 7.96
CA ALA A 152 7.26 -8.03 7.75
C ALA A 152 8.42 -7.28 8.44
N LEU A 153 8.40 -5.94 8.39
CA LEU A 153 9.52 -5.09 8.78
C LEU A 153 9.45 -4.56 10.23
N ASP A 154 8.26 -4.44 10.83
CA ASP A 154 8.08 -3.89 12.18
C ASP A 154 7.28 -4.82 13.09
N SER A 155 7.88 -5.20 14.23
CA SER A 155 7.20 -6.04 15.23
C SER A 155 6.07 -5.31 15.95
N ALA A 156 6.21 -4.01 16.15
CA ALA A 156 5.16 -3.24 16.80
C ALA A 156 3.91 -3.13 15.92
N SER A 157 4.06 -3.09 14.59
CA SER A 157 2.94 -3.16 13.64
C SER A 157 2.21 -4.50 13.69
N ARG A 158 2.94 -5.61 13.89
CA ARG A 158 2.30 -6.93 14.08
C ARG A 158 1.45 -6.95 15.35
N GLN A 159 2.00 -6.46 16.46
CA GLN A 159 1.28 -6.38 17.73
C GLN A 159 0.02 -5.53 17.62
N GLU A 160 0.12 -4.34 17.00
CA GLU A 160 -1.02 -3.44 16.78
C GLU A 160 -2.14 -4.10 15.95
N LEU A 161 -1.78 -4.91 14.94
CA LEU A 161 -2.76 -5.67 14.16
C LEU A 161 -3.36 -6.83 14.96
N MET A 162 -2.59 -7.52 15.79
CA MET A 162 -3.10 -8.58 16.67
C MET A 162 -4.14 -8.07 17.67
N GLU A 163 -3.94 -6.86 18.19
CA GLU A 163 -4.86 -6.20 19.14
C GLU A 163 -6.09 -5.58 18.46
N SER A 164 -6.17 -5.65 17.13
CA SER A 164 -7.26 -5.10 16.31
C SER A 164 -8.16 -6.20 15.73
N ASN A 165 -9.20 -5.80 14.97
CA ASN A 165 -10.05 -6.72 14.22
C ASN A 165 -9.44 -7.20 12.88
N ALA A 166 -8.15 -6.94 12.64
CA ALA A 166 -7.49 -7.22 11.36
C ALA A 166 -7.56 -8.68 10.94
N LEU A 167 -7.39 -9.65 11.83
CA LEU A 167 -7.45 -11.07 11.46
C LEU A 167 -8.82 -11.44 10.88
N ARG A 168 -9.89 -11.04 11.56
CA ARG A 168 -11.27 -11.24 11.09
C ARG A 168 -11.51 -10.57 9.74
N MET A 169 -10.99 -9.35 9.56
CA MET A 169 -11.09 -8.61 8.30
C MET A 169 -10.34 -9.32 7.16
N LEU A 170 -9.11 -9.77 7.39
CA LEU A 170 -8.30 -10.49 6.40
C LEU A 170 -8.94 -11.84 6.01
N VAL A 171 -9.48 -12.56 6.99
CA VAL A 171 -10.26 -13.79 6.78
C VAL A 171 -11.48 -13.50 5.90
N ARG A 172 -12.17 -12.39 6.13
CA ARG A 172 -13.29 -11.94 5.28
C ARG A 172 -12.83 -11.66 3.85
N VAL A 173 -11.69 -10.98 3.66
CA VAL A 173 -11.10 -10.71 2.32
C VAL A 173 -10.88 -12.00 1.55
N VAL A 174 -10.19 -12.97 2.17
CA VAL A 174 -9.90 -14.25 1.52
C VAL A 174 -11.20 -15.00 1.17
N ASN A 175 -12.18 -15.04 2.07
CA ASN A 175 -13.46 -15.68 1.80
C ASN A 175 -14.21 -15.07 0.62
N MET A 176 -14.20 -13.74 0.49
CA MET A 176 -14.91 -13.03 -0.57
C MET A 176 -14.20 -13.13 -1.93
N LYS A 177 -12.86 -13.14 -1.94
CA LYS A 177 -12.07 -12.99 -3.16
C LYS A 177 -11.48 -14.32 -3.68
N ARG A 178 -11.39 -15.38 -2.86
CA ARG A 178 -10.77 -16.67 -3.26
C ARG A 178 -11.45 -17.37 -4.44
N SER A 179 -12.76 -17.18 -4.62
CA SER A 179 -13.54 -17.89 -5.64
C SER A 179 -13.33 -17.32 -7.06
N ASN A 180 -12.67 -16.17 -7.19
CA ASN A 180 -12.41 -15.51 -8.46
C ASN A 180 -10.90 -15.54 -8.76
N ILE A 181 -10.51 -16.20 -9.85
CA ILE A 181 -9.11 -16.37 -10.26
C ILE A 181 -8.41 -15.02 -10.46
N THR A 182 -9.10 -13.99 -10.94
CA THR A 182 -8.51 -12.64 -11.12
C THR A 182 -8.15 -11.99 -9.79
N ASP A 183 -8.77 -12.44 -8.70
CA ASP A 183 -8.68 -11.84 -7.36
C ASP A 183 -7.83 -12.71 -6.41
N SER A 184 -7.23 -13.77 -6.95
CA SER A 184 -6.31 -14.66 -6.24
C SER A 184 -5.12 -13.91 -5.67
N ASN A 185 -4.60 -12.88 -6.35
CA ASN A 185 -3.55 -11.99 -5.84
C ASN A 185 -3.94 -11.29 -4.53
N VAL A 186 -5.19 -10.81 -4.43
CA VAL A 186 -5.70 -10.14 -3.23
C VAL A 186 -5.78 -11.13 -2.07
N SER A 187 -6.31 -12.32 -2.33
CA SER A 187 -6.44 -13.38 -1.32
C SER A 187 -5.07 -13.88 -0.85
N ALA A 188 -4.13 -14.08 -1.78
CA ALA A 188 -2.76 -14.47 -1.46
C ALA A 188 -2.06 -13.41 -0.61
N GLU A 189 -2.20 -12.13 -0.95
CA GLU A 189 -1.59 -11.05 -0.17
C GLU A 189 -2.20 -10.94 1.23
N ALA A 190 -3.52 -11.07 1.37
CA ALA A 190 -4.19 -11.12 2.67
C ALA A 190 -3.65 -12.28 3.54
N LEU A 191 -3.45 -13.46 2.97
CA LEU A 191 -2.87 -14.60 3.70
C LEU A 191 -1.42 -14.35 4.13
N LYS A 192 -0.61 -13.62 3.36
CA LYS A 192 0.75 -13.24 3.78
C LYS A 192 0.72 -12.31 4.99
N VAL A 193 -0.23 -11.36 5.03
CA VAL A 193 -0.42 -10.49 6.22
C VAL A 193 -0.81 -11.34 7.42
N VAL A 194 -1.78 -12.25 7.26
CA VAL A 194 -2.20 -13.18 8.32
C VAL A 194 -1.03 -14.00 8.83
N TYR A 195 -0.20 -14.54 7.94
CA TYR A 195 1.00 -15.28 8.30
C TYR A 195 1.95 -14.41 9.15
N ASN A 196 2.26 -13.20 8.71
CA ASN A 196 3.16 -12.31 9.46
C ASN A 196 2.62 -12.02 10.86
N VAL A 197 1.33 -11.72 10.98
CA VAL A 197 0.66 -11.41 12.26
C VAL A 197 0.76 -12.61 13.21
N LEU A 198 0.35 -13.80 12.75
CA LEU A 198 0.29 -15.01 13.57
C LEU A 198 1.66 -15.64 13.87
N TYR A 199 2.63 -15.50 12.97
CA TYR A 199 3.98 -16.07 13.15
C TYR A 199 4.67 -15.55 14.41
N SER A 200 4.40 -14.29 14.80
CA SER A 200 4.97 -13.70 16.02
C SER A 200 4.13 -13.88 17.28
N THR A 201 2.94 -14.46 17.18
CA THR A 201 2.04 -14.66 18.33
C THR A 201 2.57 -15.79 19.22
N ARG A 202 2.69 -15.53 20.53
CA ARG A 202 2.95 -16.59 21.51
C ARG A 202 1.63 -17.15 22.02
N ASP A 203 1.63 -18.40 22.46
CA ASP A 203 0.43 -19.05 23.00
C ASP A 203 -0.23 -18.26 24.15
N GLU A 204 0.58 -17.57 24.94
CA GLU A 204 0.14 -16.73 26.07
C GLU A 204 -0.63 -15.47 25.62
N ASP A 205 -0.39 -15.00 24.38
CA ASP A 205 -1.02 -13.82 23.80
C ASP A 205 -2.36 -14.14 23.11
N ILE A 206 -2.72 -15.43 23.03
CA ILE A 206 -3.95 -15.88 22.36
C ILE A 206 -5.15 -15.65 23.29
N THR A 207 -5.86 -14.56 23.04
CA THR A 207 -7.18 -14.34 23.62
C THR A 207 -8.18 -15.34 23.06
N LYS A 208 -9.30 -15.55 23.78
CA LYS A 208 -10.38 -16.41 23.29
C LYS A 208 -10.90 -15.98 21.91
N GLU A 209 -11.09 -14.67 21.71
CA GLU A 209 -11.58 -14.11 20.45
C GLU A 209 -10.59 -14.37 19.31
N LEU A 210 -9.29 -14.15 19.55
CA LEU A 210 -8.25 -14.47 18.58
C LEU A 210 -8.20 -15.97 18.27
N GLY A 211 -8.39 -16.83 19.28
CA GLY A 211 -8.48 -18.28 19.12
C GLY A 211 -9.65 -18.71 18.23
N ASP A 212 -10.82 -18.10 18.39
CA ASP A 212 -12.00 -18.36 17.55
C ASP A 212 -11.75 -17.92 16.09
N ASP A 213 -11.12 -16.76 15.88
CA ASP A 213 -10.74 -16.26 14.55
C ASP A 213 -9.67 -17.15 13.88
N ILE A 214 -8.69 -17.68 14.64
CA ILE A 214 -7.70 -18.66 14.15
C ILE A 214 -8.39 -19.95 13.74
N GLN A 215 -9.35 -20.45 14.53
CA GLN A 215 -10.08 -21.68 14.19
C GLN A 215 -10.87 -21.50 12.88
N ASN A 216 -11.50 -20.34 12.67
CA ASN A 216 -12.17 -20.00 11.43
C ASN A 216 -11.20 -19.97 10.23
N LEU A 217 -10.01 -19.40 10.42
CA LEU A 217 -8.95 -19.41 9.41
C LEU A 217 -8.52 -20.85 9.06
N VAL A 218 -8.33 -21.73 10.05
CA VAL A 218 -7.94 -23.13 9.80
C VAL A 218 -8.99 -23.87 8.97
N VAL A 219 -10.28 -23.67 9.27
CA VAL A 219 -11.38 -24.23 8.47
C VAL A 219 -11.32 -23.70 7.04
N MET A 220 -11.12 -22.40 6.86
CA MET A 220 -11.02 -21.78 5.53
C MET A 220 -9.84 -22.33 4.72
N LEU A 221 -8.65 -22.43 5.33
CA LEU A 221 -7.45 -22.94 4.67
C LEU A 221 -7.65 -24.40 4.22
N ARG A 222 -8.32 -25.23 5.04
CA ARG A 222 -8.69 -26.59 4.61
C ARG A 222 -9.57 -26.59 3.38
N CYS A 223 -10.55 -25.69 3.28
CA CYS A 223 -11.38 -25.58 2.09
C CYS A 223 -10.56 -25.18 0.86
N ILE A 224 -9.62 -24.24 0.99
CA ILE A 224 -8.75 -23.81 -0.11
C ILE A 224 -7.84 -24.95 -0.58
N LEU A 225 -7.27 -25.72 0.35
CA LEU A 225 -6.41 -26.87 0.03
C LEU A 225 -7.16 -28.03 -0.64
N GLN A 226 -8.48 -28.06 -0.53
CA GLN A 226 -9.35 -29.03 -1.20
C GLN A 226 -9.93 -28.48 -2.51
N ASP A 227 -9.63 -27.23 -2.85
CA ASP A 227 -10.18 -26.56 -4.02
C ASP A 227 -9.46 -27.03 -5.30
N PRO A 228 -10.18 -27.42 -6.36
CA PRO A 228 -9.59 -27.79 -7.64
C PRO A 228 -8.77 -26.67 -8.31
N VAL A 229 -8.90 -25.41 -7.89
CA VAL A 229 -8.16 -24.24 -8.40
C VAL A 229 -6.88 -23.94 -7.59
N LEU A 230 -6.48 -24.85 -6.69
CA LEU A 230 -5.32 -24.69 -5.80
C LEU A 230 -4.00 -24.37 -6.52
N ASP A 231 -3.75 -24.96 -7.69
CA ASP A 231 -2.51 -24.75 -8.44
C ASP A 231 -2.36 -23.28 -8.89
N GLU A 232 -3.47 -22.64 -9.25
CA GLU A 232 -3.47 -21.22 -9.62
C GLU A 232 -3.26 -20.33 -8.40
N PHE A 233 -3.92 -20.64 -7.28
CA PHE A 233 -3.74 -19.93 -6.02
C PHE A 233 -2.29 -19.99 -5.51
N THR A 234 -1.67 -21.17 -5.61
CA THR A 234 -0.31 -21.42 -5.13
C THR A 234 0.73 -20.62 -5.92
N ASN A 235 0.53 -20.43 -7.23
CA ASN A 235 1.42 -19.62 -8.06
C ASN A 235 1.51 -18.15 -7.62
N TYR A 236 0.47 -17.62 -6.98
CA TYR A 236 0.44 -16.24 -6.46
C TYR A 236 0.88 -16.13 -4.98
N ALA A 237 0.69 -17.20 -4.21
CA ALA A 237 1.07 -17.25 -2.79
C ALA A 237 2.59 -17.40 -2.58
N LEU A 238 3.30 -18.03 -3.52
CA LEU A 238 4.74 -18.15 -3.47
C LEU A 238 5.41 -16.79 -3.70
N VAL A 239 6.20 -16.35 -2.73
CA VAL A 239 7.06 -15.17 -2.85
C VAL A 239 7.99 -15.37 -4.04
N ARG A 240 7.77 -14.59 -5.11
CA ARG A 240 8.75 -14.38 -6.18
C ARG A 240 9.34 -12.98 -6.02
#